data_AF-A0A151RZF4-F1
#
_entry.id   AF-A0A151RZF4-F1
#
_cell.length_a   1.000
_cell.length_b   1.000
_cell.length_c   1.000
_cell.angle_alpha   90.00
_cell.angle_beta   90.00
_cell.angle_gamma   90.00
#
_symmetry.space_group_name_H-M   'P 1'
#
loop_
_entity.id
_entity.type
_entity.pdbx_description
1 polymer ?
#
loop_
_entity_poly.entity_id
_entity_poly.type
_entity_poly.pdbx_seq_one_letter_code
_entity_poly.pdbx_strand_id
1 'polypeptide(L)' 'METPLPRGWKPLHLDRYDGTTDPDEHIDLYTTQVNLYTNSDAILCRVFPTSLKGSALHWYT' A
#
# COMPACT_ATOMS: atom_id res chain seq x y z
N MET A 1 -11.56 14.25 -8.44
CA MET A 1 -10.25 14.89 -8.21
C MET A 1 -9.37 13.86 -7.54
N GLU A 2 -8.36 13.34 -8.23
CA GLU A 2 -7.41 12.42 -7.58
C GLU A 2 -6.54 13.22 -6.60
N THR A 3 -6.41 12.75 -5.36
CA THR A 3 -5.49 13.39 -4.41
C THR A 3 -4.05 13.16 -4.90
N PRO A 4 -3.26 14.23 -5.15
CA PRO A 4 -1.89 14.07 -5.59
C PRO A 4 -1.06 13.38 -4.49
N LEU A 5 -0.06 12.60 -4.89
CA LEU A 5 0.88 12.02 -3.93
C LEU A 5 1.64 13.12 -3.18
N PRO A 6 1.98 12.92 -1.90
CA PRO A 6 2.75 13.89 -1.13
C PRO A 6 4.11 14.15 -1.79
N ARG A 7 4.64 15.36 -1.63
CA ARG A 7 5.98 15.68 -2.13
C ARG A 7 7.01 14.80 -1.41
N GLY A 8 7.89 14.18 -2.17
CA GLY A 8 8.91 13.28 -1.62
C GLY A 8 8.43 11.85 -1.36
N TRP A 9 7.28 11.45 -1.91
CA TRP A 9 6.84 10.05 -1.90
C TRP A 9 7.94 9.12 -2.41
N LYS A 10 8.20 8.05 -1.67
CA LYS A 10 9.12 6.98 -2.07
C LYS A 10 8.37 5.66 -2.19
N PRO A 11 8.88 4.71 -2.99
CA PRO A 11 8.37 3.35 -2.97
C PRO A 11 8.31 2.80 -1.55
N LEU A 12 7.23 2.07 -1.25
CA LEU A 12 7.08 1.42 0.05
C LEU A 12 8.17 0.35 0.19
N HIS A 13 8.87 0.40 1.31
CA HIS A 13 9.95 -0.52 1.67
C HIS A 13 9.37 -1.71 2.43
N LEU A 14 8.44 -2.43 1.79
CA LEU A 14 7.80 -3.63 2.35
C LEU A 14 7.78 -4.75 1.31
N ASP A 15 7.79 -5.99 1.79
CA ASP A 15 7.65 -7.15 0.92
C ASP A 15 6.25 -7.18 0.33
N ARG A 16 6.18 -7.20 -1.01
CA ARG A 16 4.87 -7.21 -1.68
C ARG A 16 4.13 -8.50 -1.34
N TYR A 17 2.86 -8.34 -0.96
CA TYR A 17 1.98 -9.42 -0.54
C TYR A 17 1.44 -10.21 -1.73
N ASP A 18 1.61 -11.53 -1.73
CA ASP A 18 1.09 -12.44 -2.77
C ASP A 18 -0.15 -13.23 -2.34
N GLY A 19 -0.62 -13.08 -1.11
CA GLY A 19 -1.72 -13.87 -0.56
C GLY A 19 -1.29 -15.07 0.29
N THR A 20 0.02 -15.27 0.53
CA THR A 20 0.52 -16.47 1.23
C THR A 20 1.01 -16.21 2.66
N THR A 21 1.32 -14.96 3.01
CA THR A 21 1.73 -14.55 4.35
C THR A 21 0.54 -14.02 5.17
N ASP A 22 0.79 -13.62 6.41
CA ASP A 22 -0.23 -13.03 7.27
C ASP A 22 -0.79 -11.71 6.67
N PRO A 23 -2.10 -11.65 6.34
CA PRO A 23 -2.72 -10.43 5.83
C PRO A 23 -2.73 -9.28 6.85
N ASP A 24 -2.87 -9.58 8.15
CA ASP A 24 -2.97 -8.55 9.19
C ASP A 24 -1.61 -7.87 9.39
N GLU A 25 -0.52 -8.65 9.39
CA GLU A 25 0.85 -8.12 9.41
C GLU A 25 1.13 -7.25 8.18
N HIS A 26 0.70 -7.68 6.99
CA HIS A 26 0.84 -6.88 5.77
C HIS A 26 0.13 -5.54 5.87
N ILE A 27 -1.12 -5.53 6.37
CA ILE A 27 -1.91 -4.31 6.52
C ILE A 27 -1.29 -3.36 7.55
N ASP A 28 -0.79 -3.86 8.67
CA ASP A 28 -0.13 -3.05 9.69
C ASP A 28 1.15 -2.38 9.17
N LEU A 29 2.02 -3.16 8.51
CA LEU A 29 3.25 -2.65 7.89
C LEU A 29 2.96 -1.64 6.79
N TYR A 30 2.00 -1.96 5.93
CA TYR A 30 1.56 -1.08 4.84
C TYR A 30 1.04 0.25 5.37
N THR A 31 0.11 0.21 6.33
CA THR A 31 -0.52 1.40 6.91
C THR A 31 0.51 2.25 7.64
N THR A 32 1.40 1.62 8.41
CA THR A 32 2.51 2.30 9.10
C THR A 32 3.38 3.08 8.12
N GLN A 33 3.76 2.48 6.98
CA GLN A 33 4.61 3.16 6.00
C GLN A 33 3.92 4.31 5.27
N VAL A 34 2.65 4.15 4.86
CA VAL A 34 1.92 5.22 4.17
C VAL A 34 1.69 6.40 5.11
N ASN A 35 1.40 6.13 6.39
CA ASN A 35 1.20 7.15 7.42
C ASN A 35 2.46 8.00 7.70
N LEU A 36 3.66 7.54 7.29
CA LEU A 36 4.87 8.38 7.33
C LEU A 36 4.81 9.55 6.33
N TYR A 37 4.00 9.44 5.27
CA TYR A 37 3.85 10.46 4.24
C TYR A 37 2.52 11.20 4.33
N THR A 38 1.44 10.53 4.74
CA THR A 38 0.10 11.11 4.75
C THR A 38 -0.88 10.30 5.58
N ASN A 39 -1.84 10.99 6.20
CA ASN A 39 -3.00 10.39 6.86
C ASN A 39 -4.26 10.45 5.96
N SER A 40 -4.08 10.57 4.65
CA SER A 40 -5.19 10.64 3.70
C SER A 40 -5.60 9.23 3.27
N ASP A 41 -6.78 8.78 3.71
CA ASP A 41 -7.36 7.49 3.29
C ASP A 41 -7.44 7.35 1.76
N ALA A 42 -7.71 8.45 1.05
CA ALA A 42 -7.71 8.44 -0.42
C ALA A 42 -6.34 8.06 -1.03
N ILE A 43 -5.24 8.46 -0.38
CA ILE A 43 -3.88 8.12 -0.83
C ILE A 43 -3.54 6.70 -0.40
N LEU A 44 -3.95 6.29 0.81
CA LEU A 44 -3.87 4.91 1.29
C LEU A 44 -4.52 3.98 0.27
N CYS A 45 -5.81 4.12 -0.04
CA CYS A 45 -6.46 3.26 -1.03
C CYS A 45 -5.79 3.31 -2.42
N ARG A 46 -5.34 4.49 -2.87
CA ARG A 46 -4.70 4.66 -4.19
C ARG A 46 -3.40 3.89 -4.32
N VAL A 47 -2.57 3.86 -3.28
CA VAL A 47 -1.22 3.25 -3.34
C VAL A 47 -1.21 1.80 -2.89
N PHE A 48 -2.30 1.29 -2.30
CA PHE A 48 -2.41 -0.11 -1.87
C PHE A 48 -2.06 -1.15 -2.95
N PRO A 49 -2.47 -1.02 -4.23
CA PRO A 49 -2.06 -1.99 -5.27
C PRO A 49 -0.54 -2.17 -5.40
N THR A 50 0.24 -1.13 -5.06
CA THR A 50 1.70 -1.20 -5.14
C THR A 50 2.32 -2.12 -4.08
N SER A 51 1.58 -2.39 -3.00
CA SER A 51 1.96 -3.31 -1.92
C SER A 51 1.64 -4.78 -2.25
N LEU A 52 0.91 -5.05 -3.34
CA LEU A 52 0.50 -6.41 -3.73
C LEU A 52 1.34 -6.94 -4.89
N LYS A 53 1.51 -8.25 -4.99
CA LYS A 53 2.11 -8.95 -6.16
C LYS A 53 1.31 -10.22 -6.48
N GLY A 54 1.60 -10.84 -7.62
CA GLY A 54 1.05 -12.16 -7.98
C GLY A 54 -0.48 -12.22 -7.93
N SER A 55 -1.01 -13.29 -7.35
CA SER A 55 -2.45 -13.57 -7.27
C SER A 55 -3.21 -12.50 -6.48
N ALA A 56 -2.64 -11.96 -5.40
CA ALA A 56 -3.28 -10.90 -4.62
C ALA A 56 -3.46 -9.61 -5.43
N LEU A 57 -2.46 -9.22 -6.22
CA LEU A 57 -2.59 -8.07 -7.12
C LEU A 57 -3.64 -8.33 -8.21
N HIS A 58 -3.63 -9.53 -8.81
CA HIS A 58 -4.59 -9.90 -9.86
C HIS A 58 -6.04 -9.90 -9.36
N TRP A 59 -6.27 -10.28 -8.10
CA TRP A 59 -7.59 -10.24 -7.50
C TRP A 59 -8.09 -8.81 -7.23
N TYR A 60 -7.16 -7.89 -6.92
CA TYR A 60 -7.49 -6.51 -6.56
C TYR A 60 -7.80 -5.63 -7.79
N THR A 61 -7.12 -5.88 -8.92
CA THR A 61 -7.27 -5.12 -10.18
C THR A 61 -8.41 -5.61 -11.04
#